data_AF-Q8QFM1-F1
#
_entry.id   AF-Q8QFM1-F1
#
_cell.length_a   1.000
_cell.length_b   1.000
_cell.length_c   1.000
_cell.angle_alpha   90.00
_cell.angle_beta   90.00
_cell.angle_gamma   90.00
#
_symmetry.space_group_name_H-M   'P 1'
#
loop_
_entity.id
_entity.type
_entity.pdbx_description
1 polymer ?
#
loop_
_entity_poly.entity_id
_entity_poly.type
_entity_poly.pdbx_seq_one_letter_code
_entity_poly.pdbx_strand_id
1 'polypeptide(L)'
;MNASVLDPLGNNSSHLNFSEKNSQILQFEDEDCHVPLAMVFTLALAYGTVIILGVSGNLALIVIILKQKEMRNVTNILIVNLSFSDLLVTIMCLPFTFVYTLMDHWIFGEAMCKLNPFVQCASITVSVFSLVLIAIERHQLIINPRGWRPNNRHAYMGIAAIWVLATASSLPFLIYHVLTDEPFRNITFDEYKDKYVCLDLFPLDTARLSYTTTLLVIQYFGPLCFIFICYLKIYFRLKKRSNMMDKMRDSKYRSSETKRINIMLISIVVAFAVCWLPLTIFNIVFDWNHEILPVATCSHNLLFLICHLTAMISTCVNPIFYGFLNKNFQRDLQFLFHFCHFRSREEDYETIAMSTMHTDVSKTSLKQASPVAFKKINSDDDDKI
;
A
#
# COMPACT_ATOMS: atom_id res chain seq x y z
N MET A 1 -40.23 -12.29 64.69
CA MET A 1 -41.35 -11.36 64.37
C MET A 1 -40.74 -10.11 63.76
N ASN A 2 -41.07 -9.85 62.47
CA ASN A 2 -41.21 -8.55 61.75
C ASN A 2 -40.20 -7.40 62.04
N ALA A 3 -39.66 -6.62 61.11
CA ALA A 3 -39.85 -6.41 59.67
C ALA A 3 -38.65 -5.57 59.12
N SER A 4 -38.23 -5.81 57.87
CA SER A 4 -38.29 -4.88 56.71
C SER A 4 -37.30 -3.70 56.63
N VAL A 5 -36.41 -3.80 55.62
CA VAL A 5 -36.12 -2.82 54.54
C VAL A 5 -35.73 -1.39 54.93
N LEU A 6 -34.47 -1.05 54.63
CA LEU A 6 -34.05 0.24 54.05
C LEU A 6 -32.64 0.11 53.47
N ASP A 7 -32.54 0.06 52.14
CA ASP A 7 -31.35 0.49 51.40
C ASP A 7 -31.21 2.02 51.53
N PRO A 8 -29.97 2.55 51.52
CA PRO A 8 -29.56 3.22 50.29
C PRO A 8 -28.07 3.07 49.94
N LEU A 9 -27.82 2.86 48.64
CA LEU A 9 -26.73 3.44 47.84
C LEU A 9 -25.35 3.56 48.50
N GLY A 10 -24.44 2.65 48.14
CA GLY A 10 -23.03 2.79 48.46
C GLY A 10 -22.13 1.83 47.69
N ASN A 11 -21.68 2.28 46.52
CA ASN A 11 -20.33 2.05 45.97
C ASN A 11 -19.72 0.64 46.13
N ASN A 12 -19.90 -0.24 45.14
CA ASN A 12 -18.91 -1.29 44.88
C ASN A 12 -18.29 -1.05 43.52
N SER A 13 -17.15 -0.38 43.59
CA SER A 13 -16.10 -0.30 42.58
C SER A 13 -15.95 -1.60 41.81
N SER A 14 -16.06 -1.45 40.49
CA SER A 14 -15.72 -2.39 39.43
C SER A 14 -14.24 -2.81 39.48
N HIS A 15 -13.91 -3.69 40.42
CA HIS A 15 -12.72 -4.54 40.33
C HIS A 15 -13.18 -5.94 39.97
N LEU A 16 -13.58 -6.12 38.70
CA LEU A 16 -13.62 -7.45 38.09
C LEU A 16 -12.19 -7.99 38.12
N ASN A 17 -11.98 -9.08 38.85
CA ASN A 17 -10.68 -9.72 38.96
C ASN A 17 -10.19 -10.15 37.57
N PHE A 18 -8.97 -9.74 37.22
CA PHE A 18 -8.26 -10.11 35.99
C PHE A 18 -8.27 -11.63 35.69
N SER A 19 -8.41 -12.44 36.73
CA SER A 19 -8.53 -13.90 36.64
C SER A 19 -9.84 -14.41 36.02
N GLU A 20 -10.97 -13.70 36.17
CA GLU A 20 -12.27 -14.14 35.62
C GLU A 20 -12.39 -13.85 34.12
N LYS A 21 -11.74 -12.79 33.64
CA LYS A 21 -11.65 -12.49 32.20
C LYS A 21 -10.87 -13.59 31.47
N ASN A 22 -9.83 -14.13 32.11
CA ASN A 22 -9.02 -15.21 31.55
C ASN A 22 -9.74 -16.57 31.57
N SER A 23 -10.65 -16.83 32.51
CA SER A 23 -11.46 -18.05 32.49
C SER A 23 -12.45 -18.11 31.32
N GLN A 24 -12.85 -16.97 30.75
CA GLN A 24 -13.67 -16.95 29.53
C GLN A 24 -12.84 -17.08 28.24
N ILE A 25 -11.54 -16.79 28.27
CA ILE A 25 -10.62 -17.03 27.13
C ILE A 25 -10.34 -18.54 26.96
N LEU A 26 -10.66 -19.36 27.96
CA LEU A 26 -10.15 -20.73 28.12
C LEU A 26 -11.23 -21.82 28.00
N GLN A 27 -12.17 -21.69 27.07
CA GLN A 27 -12.93 -22.83 26.55
C GLN A 27 -12.45 -23.19 25.14
N PHE A 28 -11.17 -23.55 25.02
CA PHE A 28 -10.69 -24.36 23.90
C PHE A 28 -11.26 -25.77 24.08
N GLU A 29 -12.56 -25.93 23.83
CA GLU A 29 -13.21 -27.24 23.76
C GLU A 29 -12.89 -27.84 22.39
N ASP A 30 -12.00 -28.83 22.39
CA ASP A 30 -11.61 -29.67 21.26
C ASP A 30 -12.84 -30.23 20.52
N GLU A 31 -13.09 -29.73 19.31
CA GLU A 31 -13.47 -30.60 18.19
C GLU A 31 -12.23 -30.76 17.33
N ASP A 32 -11.80 -32.01 17.08
CA ASP A 32 -10.65 -32.41 16.26
C ASP A 32 -10.43 -31.49 15.02
N CYS A 33 -9.60 -30.45 15.19
CA CYS A 33 -9.31 -29.46 14.17
C CYS A 33 -8.24 -29.99 13.22
N HIS A 34 -8.67 -30.80 12.25
CA HIS A 34 -7.81 -31.21 11.14
C HIS A 34 -8.06 -30.33 9.92
N VAL A 35 -7.30 -29.23 9.80
CA VAL A 35 -7.18 -28.54 8.50
C VAL A 35 -6.51 -29.52 7.53
N PRO A 36 -7.15 -29.87 6.39
CA PRO A 36 -6.57 -30.82 5.45
C PRO A 36 -5.18 -30.36 5.01
N LEU A 37 -4.19 -31.25 5.01
CA LEU A 37 -2.82 -30.94 4.60
C LEU A 37 -2.76 -30.32 3.19
N ALA A 38 -3.68 -30.72 2.30
CA ALA A 38 -3.84 -30.14 0.98
C ALA A 38 -4.15 -28.62 1.02
N MET A 39 -4.99 -28.17 1.96
CA MET A 39 -5.29 -26.74 2.14
C MET A 39 -4.10 -25.98 2.68
N VAL A 40 -3.40 -26.53 3.69
CA VAL A 40 -2.17 -25.93 4.23
C VAL A 40 -1.11 -25.77 3.15
N PHE A 41 -0.90 -26.82 2.34
CA PHE A 41 0.03 -26.77 1.21
C PHE A 41 -0.39 -25.76 0.14
N THR A 42 -1.69 -25.69 -0.17
CA THR A 42 -2.22 -24.70 -1.12
C THR A 42 -2.02 -23.27 -0.63
N LEU A 43 -2.29 -23.00 0.66
CA LEU A 43 -2.04 -21.70 1.28
C LEU A 43 -0.54 -21.37 1.29
N ALA A 44 0.33 -22.32 1.64
CA ALA A 44 1.77 -22.12 1.60
C ALA A 44 2.27 -21.74 0.20
N LEU A 45 1.77 -22.41 -0.85
CA LEU A 45 2.07 -22.05 -2.24
C LEU A 45 1.54 -20.66 -2.61
N ALA A 46 0.33 -20.30 -2.17
CA ALA A 46 -0.25 -19.00 -2.45
C ALA A 46 0.52 -17.85 -1.76
N TYR A 47 0.79 -17.99 -0.46
CA TYR A 47 1.63 -17.06 0.31
C TYR A 47 3.04 -16.96 -0.28
N GLY A 48 3.67 -18.09 -0.62
CA GLY A 48 4.98 -18.12 -1.29
C GLY A 48 4.97 -17.40 -2.65
N THR A 49 3.90 -17.57 -3.44
CA THR A 49 3.73 -16.87 -4.72
C THR A 49 3.63 -15.36 -4.50
N VAL A 50 2.83 -14.91 -3.52
CA VAL A 50 2.70 -13.49 -3.18
C VAL A 50 4.03 -12.92 -2.68
N ILE A 51 4.81 -13.65 -1.87
CA ILE A 51 6.14 -13.22 -1.44
C ILE A 51 7.06 -13.04 -2.65
N ILE A 52 7.14 -14.03 -3.53
CA ILE A 52 8.05 -13.99 -4.69
C ILE A 52 7.66 -12.83 -5.62
N LEU A 53 6.39 -12.70 -5.96
CA LEU A 53 5.90 -11.62 -6.83
C LEU A 53 6.05 -10.25 -6.16
N GLY A 54 5.72 -10.15 -4.88
CA GLY A 54 5.80 -8.91 -4.11
C GLY A 54 7.24 -8.42 -3.97
N VAL A 55 8.17 -9.30 -3.59
CA VAL A 55 9.59 -8.96 -3.46
C VAL A 55 10.21 -8.63 -4.82
N SER A 56 10.09 -9.54 -5.80
CA SER A 56 10.72 -9.33 -7.11
C SER A 56 10.12 -8.14 -7.86
N GLY A 57 8.79 -7.98 -7.86
CA GLY A 57 8.09 -6.92 -8.56
C GLY A 57 8.36 -5.55 -7.96
N ASN A 58 8.24 -5.39 -6.64
CA ASN A 58 8.49 -4.09 -6.00
C ASN A 58 9.96 -3.71 -6.06
N LEU A 59 10.89 -4.67 -5.89
CA LEU A 59 12.31 -4.39 -6.05
C LEU A 59 12.65 -3.97 -7.49
N ALA A 60 12.11 -4.65 -8.50
CA ALA A 60 12.28 -4.27 -9.89
C ALA A 60 11.75 -2.86 -10.17
N LEU A 61 10.56 -2.52 -9.65
CA LEU A 61 9.96 -1.18 -9.79
C LEU A 61 10.86 -0.09 -9.21
N ILE A 62 11.40 -0.32 -8.00
CA ILE A 62 12.36 0.59 -7.36
C ILE A 62 13.62 0.74 -8.21
N VAL A 63 14.23 -0.36 -8.63
CA VAL A 63 15.50 -0.33 -9.40
C VAL A 63 15.33 0.40 -10.74
N ILE A 64 14.25 0.13 -11.48
CA ILE A 64 13.97 0.76 -12.78
C ILE A 64 13.83 2.27 -12.61
N ILE A 65 12.99 2.71 -11.67
CA ILE A 65 12.73 4.14 -11.44
C ILE A 65 13.99 4.87 -10.98
N LEU A 66 14.80 4.25 -10.10
CA LEU A 66 16.02 4.88 -9.59
C LEU A 66 17.13 4.98 -10.64
N LYS A 67 17.26 4.00 -11.53
CA LYS A 67 18.26 4.00 -12.62
C LYS A 67 17.92 5.04 -13.69
N GLN A 68 16.64 5.25 -14.00
CA GLN A 68 16.22 6.20 -15.02
C GLN A 68 16.09 7.62 -14.47
N LYS A 69 17.14 8.44 -14.65
CA LYS A 69 17.14 9.85 -14.20
C LYS A 69 15.98 10.68 -14.78
N GLU A 70 15.59 10.42 -16.03
CA GLU A 70 14.50 11.12 -16.72
C GLU A 70 13.11 10.78 -16.15
N MET A 71 12.98 9.66 -15.43
CA MET A 71 11.75 9.21 -14.79
C MET A 71 11.58 9.75 -13.37
N ARG A 72 12.46 10.63 -12.87
CA ARG A 72 12.38 11.17 -11.49
C ARG A 72 11.39 12.33 -11.36
N ASN A 73 10.13 12.07 -11.67
CA ASN A 73 9.01 12.96 -11.40
C ASN A 73 8.34 12.64 -10.05
N VAL A 74 7.43 13.52 -9.60
CA VAL A 74 6.74 13.40 -8.32
C VAL A 74 5.98 12.08 -8.20
N THR A 75 5.22 11.68 -9.22
CA THR A 75 4.49 10.39 -9.18
C THR A 75 5.44 9.22 -8.96
N ASN A 76 6.55 9.16 -9.71
CA ASN A 76 7.48 8.04 -9.66
C ASN A 76 8.24 7.99 -8.33
N ILE A 77 8.54 9.14 -7.71
CA ILE A 77 9.08 9.20 -6.34
C ILE A 77 8.08 8.60 -5.33
N LEU A 78 6.80 8.92 -5.46
CA LEU A 78 5.75 8.37 -4.59
C LEU A 78 5.51 6.87 -4.85
N ILE A 79 5.64 6.40 -6.09
CA ILE A 79 5.57 4.97 -6.44
C ILE A 79 6.74 4.20 -5.81
N VAL A 80 7.95 4.76 -5.80
CA VAL A 80 9.10 4.14 -5.10
C VAL A 80 8.82 4.03 -3.60
N ASN A 81 8.25 5.06 -2.99
CA ASN A 81 7.87 5.02 -1.57
C ASN A 81 6.82 3.93 -1.28
N LEU A 82 5.80 3.83 -2.13
CA LEU A 82 4.75 2.81 -2.07
C LEU A 82 5.33 1.39 -2.20
N SER A 83 6.21 1.15 -3.17
CA SER A 83 6.88 -0.15 -3.33
C SER A 83 7.80 -0.49 -2.16
N PHE A 84 8.42 0.51 -1.53
CA PHE A 84 9.26 0.28 -0.37
C PHE A 84 8.44 -0.15 0.85
N SER A 85 7.29 0.47 1.12
CA SER A 85 6.39 0.01 2.20
C SER A 85 5.83 -1.39 1.91
N ASP A 86 5.47 -1.67 0.66
CA ASP A 86 5.00 -3.00 0.25
C ASP A 86 6.08 -4.09 0.40
N LEU A 87 7.36 -3.77 0.13
CA LEU A 87 8.48 -4.66 0.42
C LEU A 87 8.61 -4.93 1.92
N LEU A 88 8.48 -3.88 2.73
CA LEU A 88 8.61 -3.97 4.19
C LEU A 88 7.60 -4.97 4.77
N VAL A 89 6.31 -4.84 4.39
CA VAL A 89 5.27 -5.78 4.87
C VAL A 89 5.43 -7.18 4.30
N THR A 90 5.86 -7.31 3.04
CA THR A 90 6.04 -8.62 2.38
C THR A 90 7.18 -9.42 3.02
N ILE A 91 8.27 -8.76 3.43
CA ILE A 91 9.44 -9.42 4.04
C ILE A 91 9.25 -9.59 5.55
N MET A 92 8.82 -8.55 6.25
CA MET A 92 8.85 -8.51 7.72
C MET A 92 7.57 -9.01 8.38
N CYS A 93 6.46 -9.11 7.64
CA CYS A 93 5.16 -9.45 8.24
C CYS A 93 4.58 -10.75 7.68
N LEU A 94 4.48 -10.82 6.37
CA LEU A 94 3.75 -11.88 5.68
C LEU A 94 4.21 -13.32 6.04
N PRO A 95 5.52 -13.68 6.01
CA PRO A 95 5.92 -15.05 6.37
C PRO A 95 5.72 -15.36 7.86
N PHE A 96 5.93 -14.38 8.74
CA PHE A 96 5.81 -14.56 10.19
C PHE A 96 4.37 -14.75 10.61
N THR A 97 3.45 -13.92 10.12
CA THR A 97 2.01 -14.07 10.38
C THR A 97 1.47 -15.41 9.85
N PHE A 98 1.91 -15.84 8.66
CA PHE A 98 1.51 -17.12 8.09
C PHE A 98 1.95 -18.30 8.96
N VAL A 99 3.24 -18.36 9.32
CA VAL A 99 3.79 -19.44 10.16
C VAL A 99 3.16 -19.43 11.56
N TYR A 100 3.01 -18.25 12.17
CA TYR A 100 2.36 -18.12 13.48
C TYR A 100 0.95 -18.71 13.48
N THR A 101 0.15 -18.39 12.46
CA THR A 101 -1.24 -18.88 12.36
C THR A 101 -1.33 -20.40 12.10
N LEU A 102 -0.29 -21.01 11.51
CA LEU A 102 -0.26 -22.46 11.31
C LEU A 102 0.29 -23.23 12.52
N MET A 103 1.18 -22.61 13.28
CA MET A 103 1.80 -23.24 14.45
C MET A 103 0.98 -23.03 15.73
N ASP A 104 0.08 -22.03 15.75
CA ASP A 104 -0.68 -21.58 16.92
C ASP A 104 0.18 -21.18 18.13
N HIS A 105 1.49 -20.97 17.92
CA HIS A 105 2.42 -20.42 18.90
C HIS A 105 3.53 -19.63 18.23
N TRP A 106 4.08 -18.66 18.96
CA TRP A 106 5.06 -17.70 18.47
C TRP A 106 6.50 -18.14 18.79
N ILE A 107 7.30 -18.35 17.74
CA ILE A 107 8.70 -18.84 17.86
C ILE A 107 9.78 -17.79 17.51
N PHE A 108 9.38 -16.58 17.08
CA PHE A 108 10.31 -15.60 16.51
C PHE A 108 10.88 -14.60 17.52
N GLY A 109 10.62 -14.82 18.81
CA GLY A 109 11.05 -13.96 19.92
C GLY A 109 10.25 -12.66 20.06
N GLU A 110 10.47 -11.96 21.17
CA GLU A 110 9.68 -10.79 21.56
C GLU A 110 9.83 -9.61 20.57
N ALA A 111 11.04 -9.39 20.06
CA ALA A 111 11.31 -8.31 19.12
C ALA A 111 10.42 -8.41 17.87
N MET A 112 10.33 -9.60 17.26
CA MET A 112 9.45 -9.80 16.09
C MET A 112 7.97 -9.78 16.47
N CYS A 113 7.59 -10.21 17.68
CA CYS A 113 6.21 -10.11 18.14
C CYS A 113 5.73 -8.65 18.15
N LYS A 114 6.58 -7.74 18.63
CA LYS A 114 6.29 -6.29 18.64
C LYS A 114 6.42 -5.65 17.26
N LEU A 115 7.45 -6.01 16.49
CA LEU A 115 7.74 -5.42 15.18
C LEU A 115 6.74 -5.83 14.10
N ASN A 116 6.22 -7.07 14.12
CA ASN A 116 5.29 -7.60 13.12
C ASN A 116 4.04 -6.69 12.92
N PRO A 117 3.20 -6.46 13.94
CA PRO A 117 2.02 -5.59 13.81
C PRO A 117 2.39 -4.11 13.63
N PHE A 118 3.50 -3.65 14.24
CA PHE A 118 3.97 -2.27 14.08
C PHE A 118 4.35 -1.96 12.63
N VAL A 119 5.21 -2.79 12.04
CA VAL A 119 5.67 -2.64 10.65
C VAL A 119 4.51 -2.81 9.68
N GLN A 120 3.61 -3.77 9.93
CA GLN A 120 2.41 -3.96 9.12
C GLN A 120 1.55 -2.69 9.10
N CYS A 121 1.18 -2.17 10.28
CA CYS A 121 0.35 -0.97 10.41
C CYS A 121 1.03 0.26 9.78
N ALA A 122 2.33 0.45 10.02
CA ALA A 122 3.07 1.58 9.48
C ALA A 122 3.13 1.51 7.96
N SER A 123 3.41 0.32 7.40
CA SER A 123 3.52 0.11 5.96
C SER A 123 2.18 0.35 5.25
N ILE A 124 1.07 -0.14 5.80
CA ILE A 124 -0.28 0.11 5.28
C ILE A 124 -0.57 1.61 5.25
N THR A 125 -0.25 2.30 6.35
CA THR A 125 -0.42 3.76 6.46
C THR A 125 0.41 4.48 5.39
N VAL A 126 1.68 4.11 5.24
CA VAL A 126 2.56 4.68 4.21
C VAL A 126 1.99 4.45 2.80
N SER A 127 1.51 3.24 2.52
CA SER A 127 0.94 2.89 1.21
C SER A 127 -0.31 3.70 0.89
N VAL A 128 -1.28 3.78 1.82
CA VAL A 128 -2.54 4.50 1.55
C VAL A 128 -2.33 6.02 1.45
N PHE A 129 -1.50 6.62 2.30
CA PHE A 129 -1.22 8.05 2.20
C PHE A 129 -0.36 8.40 0.97
N SER A 130 0.46 7.47 0.48
CA SER A 130 1.15 7.63 -0.81
C SER A 130 0.14 7.68 -1.98
N LEU A 131 -0.88 6.82 -1.96
CA LEU A 131 -1.98 6.87 -2.94
C LEU A 131 -2.77 8.18 -2.86
N VAL A 132 -3.00 8.71 -1.65
CA VAL A 132 -3.61 10.03 -1.46
C VAL A 132 -2.77 11.13 -2.12
N LEU A 133 -1.45 11.16 -1.89
CA LEU A 133 -0.57 12.17 -2.52
C LEU A 133 -0.53 12.03 -4.05
N ILE A 134 -0.54 10.80 -4.57
CA ILE A 134 -0.64 10.55 -6.02
C ILE A 134 -1.96 11.12 -6.55
N ALA A 135 -3.09 10.89 -5.87
CA ALA A 135 -4.38 11.44 -6.27
C ALA A 135 -4.41 12.97 -6.25
N ILE A 136 -3.80 13.61 -5.24
CA ILE A 136 -3.66 15.07 -5.16
C ILE A 136 -2.83 15.60 -6.32
N GLU A 137 -1.68 14.98 -6.59
CA GLU A 137 -0.79 15.38 -7.67
C GLU A 137 -1.51 15.33 -9.02
N ARG A 138 -2.19 14.23 -9.32
CA ARG A 138 -2.99 14.09 -10.55
C ARG A 138 -4.14 15.10 -10.61
N HIS A 139 -4.81 15.33 -9.50
CA HIS A 139 -5.88 16.32 -9.42
C HIS A 139 -5.36 17.72 -9.78
N GLN A 140 -4.22 18.16 -9.23
CA GLN A 140 -3.64 19.47 -9.54
C GLN A 140 -3.24 19.59 -11.02
N LEU A 141 -2.52 18.60 -11.54
CA LEU A 141 -2.04 18.62 -12.93
C LEU A 141 -3.18 18.65 -13.96
N ILE A 142 -4.30 17.96 -13.69
CA ILE A 142 -5.41 17.84 -14.64
C ILE A 142 -6.39 19.00 -14.50
N ILE A 143 -6.81 19.34 -13.28
CA ILE A 143 -7.86 20.35 -13.06
C ILE A 143 -7.31 21.75 -13.21
N ASN A 144 -6.15 22.03 -12.59
CA ASN A 144 -5.52 23.34 -12.49
C ASN A 144 -4.14 23.36 -13.19
N PRO A 145 -4.05 23.22 -14.52
CA PRO A 145 -2.77 23.11 -15.23
C PRO A 145 -1.89 24.37 -15.16
N ARG A 146 -2.49 25.53 -14.82
CA ARG A 146 -1.81 26.82 -14.57
C ARG A 146 -1.60 27.12 -13.09
N GLY A 147 -2.11 26.26 -12.21
CA GLY A 147 -1.97 26.41 -10.77
C GLY A 147 -0.62 25.91 -10.26
N TRP A 148 -0.55 25.70 -8.95
CA TRP A 148 0.63 25.13 -8.31
C TRP A 148 0.94 23.73 -8.87
N ARG A 149 2.19 23.54 -9.30
CA ARG A 149 2.69 22.25 -9.77
C ARG A 149 3.53 21.60 -8.67
N PRO A 150 3.17 20.38 -8.23
CA PRO A 150 4.00 19.63 -7.31
C PRO A 150 5.42 19.52 -7.86
N ASN A 151 6.40 19.65 -6.97
CA ASN A 151 7.81 19.54 -7.29
C ASN A 151 8.42 18.46 -6.38
N ASN A 152 9.57 17.93 -6.75
CA ASN A 152 10.24 16.83 -6.04
C ASN A 152 10.50 17.18 -4.56
N ARG A 153 10.80 18.45 -4.23
CA ARG A 153 10.95 18.90 -2.82
C ARG A 153 9.67 18.67 -2.01
N HIS A 154 8.51 19.02 -2.57
CA HIS A 154 7.21 18.80 -1.93
C HIS A 154 6.92 17.30 -1.77
N ALA A 155 7.33 16.48 -2.74
CA ALA A 155 7.19 15.02 -2.66
C ALA A 155 8.01 14.43 -1.50
N TYR A 156 9.28 14.81 -1.38
CA TYR A 156 10.14 14.33 -0.28
C TYR A 156 9.65 14.81 1.09
N MET A 157 9.18 16.05 1.20
CA MET A 157 8.54 16.55 2.43
C MET A 157 7.28 15.75 2.77
N GLY A 158 6.45 15.45 1.76
CA GLY A 158 5.25 14.62 1.92
C GLY A 158 5.58 13.21 2.40
N ILE A 159 6.59 12.57 1.80
CA ILE A 159 7.07 11.24 2.21
C ILE A 159 7.55 11.26 3.66
N ALA A 160 8.39 12.23 4.04
CA ALA A 160 8.88 12.37 5.41
C ALA A 160 7.72 12.53 6.42
N ALA A 161 6.73 13.38 6.09
CA ALA A 161 5.53 13.56 6.91
C ALA A 161 4.70 12.27 7.02
N ILE A 162 4.54 11.52 5.92
CA ILE A 162 3.83 10.24 5.92
C ILE A 162 4.52 9.23 6.84
N TRP A 163 5.85 9.09 6.77
CA TRP A 163 6.58 8.15 7.62
C TRP A 163 6.50 8.52 9.10
N VAL A 164 6.63 9.81 9.44
CA VAL A 164 6.47 10.28 10.82
C VAL A 164 5.06 10.01 11.33
N LEU A 165 4.03 10.32 10.53
CA LEU A 165 2.64 10.06 10.90
C LEU A 165 2.35 8.57 11.04
N ALA A 166 2.81 7.76 10.09
CA ALA A 166 2.62 6.31 10.08
C ALA A 166 3.26 5.68 11.32
N THR A 167 4.55 5.94 11.55
CA THR A 167 5.27 5.41 12.71
C THR A 167 4.62 5.85 14.02
N ALA A 168 4.28 7.13 14.18
CA ALA A 168 3.61 7.63 15.36
C ALA A 168 2.24 6.96 15.58
N SER A 169 1.44 6.83 14.53
CA SER A 169 0.11 6.20 14.62
C SER A 169 0.17 4.70 14.90
N SER A 170 1.26 4.02 14.53
CA SER A 170 1.46 2.58 14.74
C SER A 170 2.12 2.25 16.08
N LEU A 171 2.65 3.23 16.82
CA LEU A 171 3.32 3.01 18.11
C LEU A 171 2.51 2.18 19.12
N PRO A 172 1.18 2.34 19.26
CA PRO A 172 0.42 1.52 20.21
C PRO A 172 0.55 0.02 19.95
N PHE A 173 0.69 -0.41 18.69
CA PHE A 173 0.97 -1.82 18.39
C PHE A 173 2.32 -2.28 18.94
N LEU A 174 3.36 -1.46 18.83
CA LEU A 174 4.70 -1.78 19.36
C LEU A 174 4.71 -1.85 20.90
N ILE A 175 3.94 -0.96 21.55
CA ILE A 175 3.88 -0.86 23.01
C ILE A 175 3.05 -2.00 23.60
N TYR A 176 1.84 -2.22 23.08
CA TYR A 176 0.84 -3.09 23.68
C TYR A 176 0.87 -4.54 23.18
N HIS A 177 1.59 -4.88 22.09
CA HIS A 177 1.84 -6.30 21.79
C HIS A 177 2.84 -6.89 22.76
N VAL A 178 2.51 -8.05 23.32
CA VAL A 178 3.32 -8.74 24.34
C VAL A 178 3.47 -10.21 23.96
N LEU A 179 4.66 -10.74 24.21
CA LEU A 179 4.94 -12.16 24.16
C LEU A 179 4.63 -12.76 25.54
N THR A 180 3.66 -13.67 25.61
CA THR A 180 3.20 -14.24 26.89
C THR A 180 2.87 -15.73 26.76
N ASP A 181 3.10 -16.48 27.82
CA ASP A 181 2.75 -17.90 27.99
C ASP A 181 1.45 -18.09 28.80
N GLU A 182 0.86 -17.00 29.32
CA GLU A 182 -0.32 -17.04 30.20
C GLU A 182 -1.50 -17.88 29.63
N PRO A 183 -1.85 -17.83 28.34
CA PRO A 183 -2.93 -18.66 27.79
C PRO A 183 -2.65 -20.17 27.82
N PHE A 184 -1.37 -20.57 27.84
CA PHE A 184 -0.97 -21.98 27.89
C PHE A 184 -0.76 -22.49 29.32
N ARG A 185 -0.65 -21.59 30.31
CA ARG A 185 -0.28 -21.92 31.69
C ARG A 185 -1.28 -22.82 32.42
N ASN A 186 -2.55 -22.78 32.02
CA ASN A 186 -3.62 -23.62 32.57
C ASN A 186 -3.83 -24.93 31.79
N ILE A 187 -3.10 -25.16 30.71
CA ILE A 187 -3.21 -26.36 29.86
C ILE A 187 -2.26 -27.43 30.39
N THR A 188 -2.79 -28.59 30.78
CA THR A 188 -2.02 -29.68 31.42
C THR A 188 -1.29 -30.61 30.43
N PHE A 189 -1.43 -30.38 29.12
CA PHE A 189 -0.78 -31.19 28.09
C PHE A 189 0.69 -30.78 27.92
N ASP A 190 1.61 -31.74 28.02
CA ASP A 190 3.06 -31.53 27.85
C ASP A 190 3.43 -30.88 26.51
N GLU A 191 2.58 -31.02 25.48
CA GLU A 191 2.78 -30.42 24.15
C GLU A 191 2.64 -28.88 24.14
N TYR A 192 2.01 -28.27 25.15
CA TYR A 192 1.84 -26.81 25.25
C TYR A 192 2.74 -26.13 26.28
N LYS A 193 3.59 -26.92 26.95
CA LYS A 193 4.55 -26.41 27.92
C LYS A 193 5.63 -25.58 27.20
N ASP A 194 6.01 -24.45 27.79
CA ASP A 194 7.00 -23.51 27.28
C ASP A 194 6.67 -22.88 25.90
N LYS A 195 5.40 -22.93 25.46
CA LYS A 195 4.92 -22.19 24.28
C LYS A 195 4.51 -20.77 24.65
N TYR A 196 4.67 -19.85 23.71
CA TYR A 196 4.31 -18.44 23.86
C TYR A 196 3.35 -18.02 22.75
N VAL A 197 2.45 -17.09 23.02
CA VAL A 197 1.65 -16.39 22.02
C VAL A 197 2.06 -14.92 21.91
N CYS A 198 1.80 -14.34 20.75
CA CYS A 198 1.94 -12.91 20.53
C CYS A 198 0.53 -12.31 20.38
N LEU A 199 0.11 -11.53 21.38
CA LEU A 199 -1.22 -10.91 21.40
C LEU A 199 -1.15 -9.43 21.80
N ASP A 200 -2.19 -8.68 21.46
CA ASP A 200 -2.37 -7.31 21.93
C ASP A 200 -2.96 -7.28 23.34
N LEU A 201 -2.26 -6.60 24.25
CA LEU A 201 -2.69 -6.38 25.63
C LEU A 201 -2.89 -4.88 25.87
N PHE A 202 -3.99 -4.35 25.34
CA PHE A 202 -4.41 -2.99 25.62
C PHE A 202 -4.91 -2.83 27.07
N PRO A 203 -4.69 -1.67 27.71
CA PRO A 203 -5.04 -1.47 29.12
C PRO A 203 -6.55 -1.48 29.38
N LEU A 204 -7.36 -1.06 28.39
CA LEU A 204 -8.82 -1.11 28.42
C LEU A 204 -9.35 -1.54 27.05
N ASP A 205 -10.44 -2.30 27.01
CA ASP A 205 -11.11 -2.71 25.77
C ASP A 205 -11.60 -1.49 24.98
N THR A 206 -12.08 -0.45 25.68
CA THR A 206 -12.50 0.82 25.09
C THR A 206 -11.35 1.55 24.41
N ALA A 207 -10.14 1.49 24.99
CA ALA A 207 -8.95 2.09 24.39
C ALA A 207 -8.55 1.37 23.10
N ARG A 208 -8.59 0.02 23.11
CA ARG A 208 -8.36 -0.78 21.90
C ARG A 208 -9.39 -0.46 20.83
N LEU A 209 -10.67 -0.53 21.16
CA LEU A 209 -11.76 -0.29 20.20
C LEU A 209 -11.69 1.12 19.60
N SER A 210 -11.43 2.13 20.44
CA SER A 210 -11.23 3.51 19.99
C SER A 210 -10.04 3.61 19.04
N TYR A 211 -8.93 2.95 19.37
CA TYR A 211 -7.73 2.96 18.53
C TYR A 211 -7.96 2.25 17.20
N THR A 212 -8.47 1.02 17.18
CA THR A 212 -8.69 0.26 15.94
C THR A 212 -9.77 0.90 15.07
N THR A 213 -10.83 1.45 15.65
CA THR A 213 -11.84 2.24 14.92
C THR A 213 -11.24 3.52 14.33
N THR A 214 -10.36 4.21 15.06
CA THR A 214 -9.67 5.41 14.55
C THR A 214 -8.75 5.05 13.40
N LEU A 215 -7.97 3.97 13.51
CA LEU A 215 -7.13 3.48 12.42
C LEU A 215 -7.95 3.09 11.20
N LEU A 216 -9.07 2.40 11.37
CA LEU A 216 -9.99 2.05 10.30
C LEU A 216 -10.46 3.28 9.51
N VAL A 217 -10.88 4.33 10.21
CA VAL A 217 -11.31 5.58 9.56
C VAL A 217 -10.14 6.27 8.86
N ILE A 218 -8.97 6.35 9.50
CA ILE A 218 -7.81 7.09 8.99
C ILE A 218 -7.08 6.35 7.88
N GLN A 219 -7.01 5.02 7.90
CA GLN A 219 -6.24 4.19 6.97
C GLN A 219 -7.10 3.60 5.85
N TYR A 220 -8.42 3.49 6.03
CA TYR A 220 -9.30 2.87 5.04
C TYR A 220 -10.35 3.84 4.52
N PHE A 221 -11.39 4.16 5.31
CA PHE A 221 -12.53 4.93 4.80
C PHE A 221 -12.18 6.36 4.37
N GLY A 222 -11.49 7.11 5.23
CA GLY A 222 -11.12 8.51 4.98
C GLY A 222 -10.31 8.68 3.69
N PRO A 223 -9.17 7.96 3.53
CA PRO A 223 -8.38 8.01 2.31
C PRO A 223 -9.14 7.55 1.08
N LEU A 224 -9.90 6.44 1.14
CA LEU A 224 -10.66 5.94 0.00
C LEU A 224 -11.73 6.94 -0.46
N CYS A 225 -12.48 7.54 0.47
CA CYS A 225 -13.44 8.58 0.15
C CYS A 225 -12.77 9.78 -0.51
N PHE A 226 -11.63 10.24 0.05
CA PHE A 226 -10.89 11.37 -0.49
C PHE A 226 -10.36 11.10 -1.92
N ILE A 227 -9.73 9.94 -2.12
CA ILE A 227 -9.19 9.52 -3.42
C ILE A 227 -10.32 9.40 -4.44
N PHE A 228 -11.45 8.78 -4.07
CA PHE A 228 -12.62 8.65 -4.91
C PHE A 228 -13.16 10.03 -5.35
N ILE A 229 -13.30 10.98 -4.42
CA ILE A 229 -13.72 12.36 -4.73
C ILE A 229 -12.73 13.02 -5.71
N CYS A 230 -11.43 12.85 -5.51
CA CYS A 230 -10.41 13.40 -6.41
C CYS A 230 -10.57 12.85 -7.84
N TYR A 231 -10.71 11.53 -7.98
CA TYR A 231 -10.86 10.90 -9.29
C TYR A 231 -12.22 11.18 -9.95
N LEU A 232 -13.30 11.33 -9.18
CA LEU A 232 -14.57 11.81 -9.71
C LEU A 232 -14.44 13.21 -10.31
N LYS A 233 -13.80 14.15 -9.60
CA LYS A 233 -13.54 15.50 -10.12
C LYS A 233 -12.68 15.47 -11.38
N ILE A 234 -11.64 14.63 -11.41
CA ILE A 234 -10.80 14.41 -12.59
C ILE A 234 -11.64 13.90 -13.77
N TYR A 235 -12.47 12.89 -13.55
CA TYR A 235 -13.33 12.29 -14.58
C TYR A 235 -14.27 13.32 -15.21
N PHE A 236 -15.00 14.09 -14.39
CA PHE A 236 -15.90 15.13 -14.91
C PHE A 236 -15.14 16.22 -15.67
N ARG A 237 -13.94 16.62 -15.19
CA ARG A 237 -13.09 17.60 -15.87
C ARG A 237 -12.63 17.11 -17.24
N LEU A 238 -12.20 15.85 -17.34
CA LEU A 238 -11.77 15.23 -18.59
C LEU A 238 -12.93 15.06 -19.57
N LYS A 239 -14.11 14.64 -19.09
CA LYS A 239 -15.33 14.56 -19.90
C LYS A 239 -15.70 15.93 -20.49
N LYS A 240 -15.65 16.99 -19.68
CA LYS A 240 -15.89 18.37 -20.14
C LYS A 240 -14.85 18.83 -21.18
N ARG A 241 -13.57 18.47 -21.03
CA ARG A 241 -12.53 18.76 -22.03
C ARG A 241 -12.76 17.99 -23.34
N SER A 242 -13.08 16.70 -23.26
CA SER A 242 -13.36 15.87 -24.43
C SER A 242 -14.50 16.46 -25.26
N ASN A 243 -15.63 16.79 -24.62
CA ASN A 243 -16.77 17.39 -25.30
C ASN A 243 -16.46 18.74 -25.96
N MET A 244 -15.49 19.50 -25.44
CA MET A 244 -15.03 20.77 -26.01
C MET A 244 -14.03 20.55 -27.16
N MET A 245 -13.15 19.54 -27.04
CA MET A 245 -12.13 19.18 -28.03
C MET A 245 -12.66 18.37 -29.20
N ASP A 246 -13.76 17.62 -29.06
CA ASP A 246 -14.43 16.98 -30.21
C ASP A 246 -14.99 18.02 -31.20
N LYS A 247 -15.05 19.31 -30.83
CA LYS A 247 -15.31 20.43 -31.73
C LYS A 247 -14.06 20.97 -32.46
N MET A 248 -12.84 20.54 -32.09
CA MET A 248 -11.55 20.97 -32.67
C MET A 248 -10.64 19.75 -32.91
N ARG A 249 -10.61 19.28 -34.16
CA ARG A 249 -10.32 17.90 -34.59
C ARG A 249 -8.90 17.31 -34.38
N ASP A 250 -7.93 17.99 -33.77
CA ASP A 250 -6.52 17.52 -33.79
C ASP A 250 -5.87 17.10 -32.45
N SER A 251 -6.60 17.07 -31.31
CA SER A 251 -6.00 16.77 -29.99
C SER A 251 -6.37 15.40 -29.38
N LYS A 252 -6.84 14.45 -30.20
CA LYS A 252 -7.32 13.12 -29.75
C LYS A 252 -6.26 12.26 -29.05
N TYR A 253 -4.98 12.42 -29.40
CA TYR A 253 -3.90 11.59 -28.86
C TYR A 253 -3.54 11.93 -27.39
N ARG A 254 -3.41 13.21 -27.03
CA ARG A 254 -3.08 13.63 -25.64
C ARG A 254 -4.19 13.32 -24.62
N SER A 255 -5.46 13.34 -25.06
CA SER A 255 -6.61 13.00 -24.21
C SER A 255 -6.67 11.50 -23.88
N SER A 256 -6.35 10.64 -24.86
CA SER A 256 -6.45 9.19 -24.70
C SER A 256 -5.37 8.63 -23.75
N GLU A 257 -4.16 9.17 -23.78
CA GLU A 257 -3.06 8.77 -22.89
C GLU A 257 -3.32 9.16 -21.42
N THR A 258 -3.76 10.40 -21.19
CA THR A 258 -4.17 10.86 -19.84
C THR A 258 -5.34 10.03 -19.30
N LYS A 259 -6.27 9.63 -20.17
CA LYS A 259 -7.39 8.75 -19.80
C LYS A 259 -6.88 7.36 -19.39
N ARG A 260 -5.93 6.78 -20.11
CA ARG A 260 -5.33 5.48 -19.77
C ARG A 260 -4.62 5.52 -18.41
N ILE A 261 -3.81 6.55 -18.15
CA ILE A 261 -3.10 6.71 -16.87
C ILE A 261 -4.10 6.84 -15.71
N ASN A 262 -5.16 7.65 -15.86
CA ASN A 262 -6.17 7.79 -14.81
C ASN A 262 -6.97 6.51 -14.57
N ILE A 263 -7.32 5.77 -15.63
CA ILE A 263 -7.97 4.45 -15.49
C ILE A 263 -7.07 3.50 -14.71
N MET A 264 -5.78 3.42 -15.07
CA MET A 264 -4.80 2.61 -14.34
C MET A 264 -4.74 2.97 -12.85
N LEU A 265 -4.66 4.26 -12.54
CA LEU A 265 -4.59 4.71 -11.13
C LEU A 265 -5.89 4.44 -10.35
N ILE A 266 -7.06 4.61 -10.98
CA ILE A 266 -8.34 4.23 -10.36
C ILE A 266 -8.37 2.72 -10.10
N SER A 267 -7.90 1.91 -11.06
CA SER A 267 -7.84 0.46 -10.88
C SER A 267 -6.94 0.06 -9.71
N ILE A 268 -5.81 0.74 -9.49
CA ILE A 268 -4.94 0.50 -8.32
C ILE A 268 -5.68 0.78 -7.01
N VAL A 269 -6.43 1.89 -6.94
CA VAL A 269 -7.21 2.26 -5.74
C VAL A 269 -8.34 1.27 -5.48
N VAL A 270 -9.05 0.84 -6.53
CA VAL A 270 -10.10 -0.18 -6.43
C VAL A 270 -9.52 -1.51 -5.99
N ALA A 271 -8.38 -1.92 -6.55
CA ALA A 271 -7.71 -3.14 -6.15
C ALA A 271 -7.28 -3.09 -4.67
N PHE A 272 -6.72 -1.97 -4.22
CA PHE A 272 -6.41 -1.77 -2.80
C PHE A 272 -7.67 -1.89 -1.93
N ALA A 273 -8.75 -1.17 -2.25
CA ALA A 273 -9.99 -1.24 -1.47
C ALA A 273 -10.55 -2.67 -1.40
N VAL A 274 -10.62 -3.37 -2.53
CA VAL A 274 -11.17 -4.73 -2.59
C VAL A 274 -10.28 -5.74 -1.87
N CYS A 275 -8.96 -5.65 -2.00
CA CYS A 275 -8.03 -6.55 -1.31
C CYS A 275 -8.11 -6.41 0.22
N TRP A 276 -8.24 -5.18 0.72
CA TRP A 276 -8.24 -4.90 2.16
C TRP A 276 -9.61 -5.09 2.83
N LEU A 277 -10.71 -5.05 2.06
CA LEU A 277 -12.06 -5.15 2.60
C LEU A 277 -12.32 -6.41 3.45
N PRO A 278 -11.94 -7.64 3.03
CA PRO A 278 -12.23 -8.85 3.79
C PRO A 278 -11.55 -8.86 5.16
N LEU A 279 -10.27 -8.50 5.21
CA LEU A 279 -9.51 -8.41 6.46
C LEU A 279 -10.05 -7.29 7.36
N THR A 280 -10.47 -6.18 6.76
CA THR A 280 -11.09 -5.07 7.49
C THR A 280 -12.39 -5.50 8.17
N ILE A 281 -13.27 -6.20 7.44
CA ILE A 281 -14.52 -6.73 8.00
C ILE A 281 -14.22 -7.75 9.10
N PHE A 282 -13.27 -8.67 8.85
CA PHE A 282 -12.83 -9.64 9.84
C PHE A 282 -12.42 -8.92 11.14
N ASN A 283 -11.46 -7.99 11.08
CA ASN A 283 -10.98 -7.28 12.26
C ASN A 283 -12.09 -6.51 12.99
N ILE A 284 -13.00 -5.84 12.28
CA ILE A 284 -14.14 -5.14 12.91
C ILE A 284 -15.03 -6.11 13.68
N VAL A 285 -15.38 -7.25 13.07
CA VAL A 285 -16.27 -8.23 13.70
C VAL A 285 -15.63 -8.79 14.97
N PHE A 286 -14.32 -9.10 14.96
CA PHE A 286 -13.62 -9.61 16.14
C PHE A 286 -13.34 -8.52 17.19
N ASP A 287 -13.05 -7.29 16.79
CA ASP A 287 -12.83 -6.17 17.72
C ASP A 287 -14.11 -5.76 18.47
N TRP A 288 -15.28 -5.86 17.84
CA TRP A 288 -16.56 -5.48 18.43
C TRP A 288 -17.26 -6.60 19.19
N ASN A 289 -16.99 -7.87 18.85
CA ASN A 289 -17.61 -9.03 19.49
C ASN A 289 -16.60 -9.84 20.31
N HIS A 290 -15.94 -9.20 21.28
CA HIS A 290 -14.91 -9.86 22.10
C HIS A 290 -15.44 -11.04 22.93
N GLU A 291 -16.75 -11.12 23.17
CA GLU A 291 -17.37 -12.24 23.87
C GLU A 291 -17.49 -13.52 23.00
N ILE A 292 -17.19 -13.44 21.69
CA ILE A 292 -17.13 -14.61 20.79
C ILE A 292 -15.73 -15.28 20.82
N LEU A 293 -14.75 -14.70 21.55
CA LEU A 293 -13.41 -15.26 21.66
C LEU A 293 -13.24 -16.63 22.34
N PRO A 294 -14.18 -17.22 23.12
CA PRO A 294 -13.93 -18.56 23.63
C PRO A 294 -13.97 -19.62 22.52
N VAL A 295 -14.52 -19.31 21.35
CA VAL A 295 -14.71 -20.29 20.27
C VAL A 295 -13.82 -19.94 19.08
N ALA A 296 -12.50 -19.86 19.31
CA ALA A 296 -11.50 -19.85 18.25
C ALA A 296 -11.46 -21.21 17.53
N THR A 297 -12.55 -21.56 16.83
CA THR A 297 -12.62 -22.77 16.01
C THR A 297 -11.65 -22.70 14.86
N CYS A 298 -11.20 -23.87 14.38
CA CYS A 298 -10.40 -24.11 13.18
C CYS A 298 -10.77 -23.20 11.99
N SER A 299 -12.08 -22.95 11.82
CA SER A 299 -12.66 -22.10 10.79
C SER A 299 -12.22 -20.63 10.87
N HIS A 300 -11.94 -20.10 12.07
CA HIS A 300 -11.48 -18.73 12.26
C HIS A 300 -10.06 -18.51 11.75
N ASN A 301 -9.12 -19.40 12.10
CA ASN A 301 -7.74 -19.31 11.62
C ASN A 301 -7.68 -19.44 10.10
N LEU A 302 -8.46 -20.36 9.51
CA LEU A 302 -8.56 -20.49 8.07
C LEU A 302 -9.15 -19.23 7.41
N LEU A 303 -10.25 -18.70 7.96
CA LEU A 303 -10.86 -17.48 7.46
C LEU A 303 -9.91 -16.28 7.55
N PHE A 304 -9.20 -16.14 8.67
CA PHE A 304 -8.16 -15.13 8.85
C PHE A 304 -7.08 -15.27 7.79
N LEU A 305 -6.55 -16.48 7.56
CA LEU A 305 -5.52 -16.72 6.56
C LEU A 305 -5.98 -16.33 5.15
N ILE A 306 -7.23 -16.59 4.78
CA ILE A 306 -7.80 -16.21 3.49
C ILE A 306 -7.98 -14.68 3.39
N CYS A 307 -8.53 -14.05 4.42
CA CYS A 307 -8.69 -12.60 4.49
C CYS A 307 -7.34 -11.87 4.44
N HIS A 308 -6.38 -12.35 5.23
CA HIS A 308 -5.02 -11.83 5.29
C HIS A 308 -4.29 -12.02 3.97
N LEU A 309 -4.37 -13.20 3.34
CA LEU A 309 -3.80 -13.45 2.01
C LEU A 309 -4.39 -12.48 0.98
N THR A 310 -5.70 -12.27 1.01
CA THR A 310 -6.38 -11.34 0.09
C THR A 310 -5.88 -9.91 0.25
N ALA A 311 -5.66 -9.46 1.49
CA ALA A 311 -5.04 -8.16 1.76
C ALA A 311 -3.60 -8.09 1.25
N MET A 312 -2.81 -9.15 1.45
CA MET A 312 -1.42 -9.22 0.99
C MET A 312 -1.29 -9.21 -0.53
N ILE A 313 -2.27 -9.67 -1.31
CA ILE A 313 -2.25 -9.56 -2.79
C ILE A 313 -2.08 -8.11 -3.24
N SER A 314 -2.54 -7.12 -2.46
CA SER A 314 -2.38 -5.70 -2.79
C SER A 314 -0.92 -5.26 -2.96
N THR A 315 0.04 -5.93 -2.33
CA THR A 315 1.48 -5.63 -2.48
C THR A 315 2.02 -6.01 -3.86
N CYS A 316 1.40 -7.00 -4.50
CA CYS A 316 1.77 -7.47 -5.84
C CYS A 316 1.05 -6.70 -6.97
N VAL A 317 -0.08 -6.07 -6.64
CA VAL A 317 -0.89 -5.29 -7.59
C VAL A 317 -0.07 -4.13 -8.15
N ASN A 318 0.67 -3.40 -7.32
CA ASN A 318 1.37 -2.19 -7.74
C ASN A 318 2.37 -2.46 -8.89
N PRO A 319 3.33 -3.40 -8.77
CA PRO A 319 4.21 -3.77 -9.88
C PRO A 319 3.48 -4.29 -11.10
N ILE A 320 2.36 -5.01 -10.93
CA ILE A 320 1.58 -5.53 -12.07
C ILE A 320 0.95 -4.38 -12.85
N PHE A 321 0.33 -3.43 -12.16
CA PHE A 321 -0.31 -2.28 -12.81
C PHE A 321 0.73 -1.34 -13.43
N TYR A 322 1.78 -0.96 -12.69
CA TYR A 322 2.82 -0.11 -13.24
C TYR A 322 3.67 -0.81 -14.30
N GLY A 323 3.86 -2.12 -14.18
CA GLY A 323 4.75 -2.88 -15.04
C GLY A 323 4.10 -3.42 -16.30
N PHE A 324 2.86 -3.90 -16.25
CA PHE A 324 2.17 -4.45 -17.42
C PHE A 324 1.31 -3.44 -18.18
N LEU A 325 0.99 -2.26 -17.62
CA LEU A 325 0.21 -1.25 -18.35
C LEU A 325 1.06 -0.10 -18.90
N ASN A 326 2.31 0.06 -18.43
CA ASN A 326 3.23 1.06 -18.93
C ASN A 326 4.22 0.46 -19.92
N LYS A 327 4.02 0.74 -21.22
CA LYS A 327 4.89 0.24 -22.31
C LYS A 327 6.36 0.61 -22.14
N ASN A 328 6.67 1.77 -21.55
CA ASN A 328 8.04 2.18 -21.30
C ASN A 328 8.67 1.26 -20.25
N PHE A 329 7.93 1.00 -19.17
CA PHE A 329 8.38 0.09 -18.11
C PHE A 329 8.53 -1.34 -18.62
N GLN A 330 7.62 -1.85 -19.47
CA GLN A 330 7.75 -3.17 -20.07
C GLN A 330 9.07 -3.32 -20.85
N ARG A 331 9.42 -2.30 -21.64
CA ARG A 331 10.66 -2.27 -22.40
C ARG A 331 11.89 -2.23 -21.48
N ASP A 332 11.82 -1.48 -20.40
CA ASP A 332 12.91 -1.37 -19.43
C ASP A 332 13.08 -2.64 -18.58
N LEU A 333 11.97 -3.32 -18.27
CA LEU A 333 11.96 -4.60 -17.58
C LEU A 333 12.53 -5.69 -18.50
N GLN A 334 12.11 -5.75 -19.76
CA GLN A 334 12.71 -6.63 -20.77
C GLN A 334 14.21 -6.35 -20.93
N PHE A 335 14.61 -5.08 -20.98
CA PHE A 335 16.01 -4.70 -21.03
C PHE A 335 16.77 -5.16 -19.79
N LEU A 336 16.26 -4.96 -18.57
CA LEU A 336 16.91 -5.44 -17.34
C LEU A 336 17.07 -6.96 -17.31
N PHE A 337 16.04 -7.71 -17.69
CA PHE A 337 16.13 -9.17 -17.78
C PHE A 337 17.11 -9.63 -18.86
N HIS A 338 17.21 -8.89 -19.98
CA HIS A 338 18.17 -9.17 -21.04
C HIS A 338 19.60 -8.68 -20.73
N PHE A 339 19.76 -7.66 -19.87
CA PHE A 339 21.06 -7.15 -19.41
C PHE A 339 21.70 -8.02 -18.33
N CYS A 340 20.88 -8.78 -17.59
CA CYS A 340 21.36 -9.93 -16.84
C CYS A 340 21.97 -11.02 -17.76
N HIS A 341 21.75 -10.93 -19.08
CA HIS A 341 22.31 -11.85 -20.07
C HIS A 341 23.38 -11.24 -21.00
N PHE A 342 23.42 -9.94 -21.33
CA PHE A 342 24.57 -9.38 -22.08
C PHE A 342 24.65 -7.82 -22.03
N ARG A 343 25.88 -7.33 -22.21
CA ARG A 343 26.44 -5.98 -21.97
C ARG A 343 25.92 -4.85 -22.89
N SER A 344 25.97 -3.64 -22.31
CA SER A 344 25.70 -2.27 -22.80
C SER A 344 25.66 -2.01 -24.32
N ARG A 345 24.53 -1.47 -24.80
CA ARG A 345 24.50 -0.54 -25.94
C ARG A 345 23.63 0.66 -25.58
N GLU A 346 24.22 1.85 -25.68
CA GLU A 346 23.58 3.15 -25.49
C GLU A 346 22.87 3.47 -26.82
N GLU A 347 21.53 3.51 -26.81
CA GLU A 347 20.74 3.94 -27.97
C GLU A 347 19.78 5.05 -27.54
N ASP A 348 19.78 6.12 -28.34
CA ASP A 348 18.97 7.32 -28.18
C ASP A 348 17.48 6.96 -28.13
N TYR A 349 16.87 7.12 -26.95
CA TYR A 349 15.43 7.00 -26.79
C TYR A 349 14.72 8.30 -27.16
N GLU A 350 13.66 8.20 -27.97
CA GLU A 350 12.70 9.28 -28.13
C GLU A 350 12.04 9.60 -26.78
N THR A 351 12.42 10.76 -26.23
CA THR A 351 11.91 11.32 -25.00
C THR A 351 10.46 11.76 -25.17
N ILE A 352 9.50 10.89 -24.88
CA ILE A 352 8.16 11.35 -24.46
C ILE A 352 8.07 11.18 -22.96
N ALA A 353 8.57 12.20 -22.27
CA ALA A 353 8.43 12.31 -20.83
C ALA A 353 6.93 12.31 -20.46
N MET A 354 6.55 11.47 -19.50
CA MET A 354 5.20 11.37 -18.96
C MET A 354 4.75 12.64 -18.18
N SER A 355 5.41 13.79 -18.39
CA SER A 355 5.10 15.07 -17.76
C SER A 355 5.63 16.31 -18.50
N THR A 356 6.04 16.27 -19.77
CA THR A 356 6.36 17.53 -20.48
C THR A 356 5.11 18.09 -21.15
N MET A 357 4.33 18.86 -20.38
CA MET A 357 3.56 19.96 -20.95
C MET A 357 4.55 21.04 -21.46
N HIS A 358 5.15 20.83 -22.64
CA HIS A 358 5.64 21.94 -23.44
C HIS A 358 4.43 22.62 -24.08
N THR A 359 4.23 23.89 -23.72
CA THR A 359 3.45 24.84 -24.49
C THR A 359 4.33 25.31 -25.65
N ASP A 360 4.29 24.60 -26.78
CA ASP A 360 4.76 25.15 -28.05
C ASP A 360 3.62 25.99 -28.66
N VAL A 361 3.44 27.17 -28.09
CA VAL A 361 2.92 28.32 -28.83
C VAL A 361 4.13 29.22 -28.98
N SER A 362 4.68 29.32 -30.20
CA SER A 362 5.61 30.36 -30.73
C SER A 362 6.74 29.83 -31.64
N LYS A 363 6.52 28.87 -32.55
CA LYS A 363 7.52 28.58 -33.62
C LYS A 363 6.99 28.49 -35.05
N THR A 364 5.70 28.68 -35.28
CA THR A 364 5.10 28.58 -36.62
C THR A 364 5.04 29.88 -37.43
N SER A 365 5.61 31.00 -36.95
CA SER A 365 5.53 32.29 -37.66
C SER A 365 6.84 32.80 -38.30
N LEU A 366 7.92 32.00 -38.36
CA LEU A 366 9.21 32.46 -38.90
C LEU A 366 9.85 31.57 -39.98
N LYS A 367 9.09 30.65 -40.59
CA LYS A 367 9.52 29.97 -41.83
C LYS A 367 8.74 30.48 -43.03
N GLN A 368 8.90 31.77 -43.32
CA GLN A 368 8.58 32.34 -44.62
C GLN A 368 9.59 33.44 -44.95
N ALA A 369 10.83 33.03 -45.21
CA ALA A 369 11.83 33.87 -45.86
C ALA A 369 12.69 32.94 -46.73
N SER A 370 12.55 33.11 -48.05
CA SER A 370 13.26 32.40 -49.11
C SER A 370 14.79 32.57 -48.99
N PRO A 371 15.62 31.59 -49.38
CA PRO A 371 17.04 31.85 -49.60
C PRO A 371 17.23 32.49 -50.97
N VAL A 372 17.62 33.77 -50.96
CA VAL A 372 18.17 34.48 -52.11
C VAL A 372 19.50 33.82 -52.49
N ALA A 373 19.64 33.47 -53.77
CA ALA A 373 20.87 32.99 -54.38
C ALA A 373 21.95 34.09 -54.30
N PHE A 374 23.12 33.77 -53.76
CA PHE A 374 24.32 34.61 -53.89
C PHE A 374 25.37 33.91 -54.75
N LYS A 375 25.56 34.51 -55.92
CA LYS A 375 26.52 34.22 -56.97
C LYS A 375 27.92 34.58 -56.47
N LYS A 376 28.89 33.66 -56.56
CA LYS A 376 30.30 33.93 -56.25
C LYS A 376 31.03 34.24 -57.56
N ILE A 377 31.51 35.48 -57.71
CA ILE A 377 32.39 35.95 -58.79
C ILE A 377 33.54 36.77 -58.15
N ASN A 378 34.70 36.74 -58.82
CA ASN A 378 36.03 37.32 -58.57
C ASN A 378 36.95 36.38 -57.77
N SER A 379 38.02 35.78 -58.33
CA SER A 379 39.07 36.20 -59.28
C SER A 379 40.08 37.19 -58.72
N ASP A 380 41.34 36.87 -59.05
CA ASP A 380 42.57 37.67 -58.98
C ASP A 380 43.27 37.64 -57.61
N ASP A 381 44.58 37.58 -57.50
CA ASP A 381 45.70 37.07 -58.30
C ASP A 381 46.94 37.24 -57.39
N ASP A 382 48.02 36.57 -57.75
CA ASP A 382 49.42 36.90 -57.47
C ASP A 382 50.14 36.59 -56.13
N ASP A 383 51.27 35.89 -56.36
CA ASP A 383 52.61 36.06 -55.75
C ASP A 383 52.84 35.50 -54.32
N LYS A 384 53.84 34.64 -54.04
CA LYS A 384 55.23 34.61 -54.54
C LYS A 384 55.99 33.38 -53.99
N ILE A 385 56.89 32.86 -54.85
CA ILE A 385 58.23 32.26 -54.64
C ILE A 385 58.36 31.02 -53.74
#